data_AF-A0A0Q6S2D0-F1
#
_entry.id   AF-A0A0Q6S2D0-F1
#
_cell.length_a   1.000
_cell.length_b   1.000
_cell.length_c   1.000
_cell.angle_alpha   90.00
_cell.angle_beta   90.00
_cell.angle_gamma   90.00
#
_symmetry.space_group_name_H-M   'P 1'
#
loop_
_entity.id
_entity.type
_entity.pdbx_description
1 polymer ?
#
loop_
_entity_poly.entity_id
_entity_poly.type
_entity_poly.pdbx_seq_one_letter_code
_entity_poly.pdbx_strand_id
1 'polypeptide(L)' 'MITGTDLLHISLARVNMDRTDLETAGVIDRGQAGDKAWSNFGRDMDTFILKLPDGRRAALAEAIQEQASRQSGVAH' A
#
# COMPACT_ATOMS: atom_id res chain seq x y z
N MET A 1 -9.64 -3.31 17.57
CA MET A 1 -8.32 -3.58 18.16
C MET A 1 -7.48 -4.16 17.05
N ILE A 2 -6.43 -3.46 16.61
CA ILE A 2 -5.50 -3.98 15.60
C ILE A 2 -4.69 -5.09 16.28
N THR A 3 -4.73 -6.30 15.73
CA THR A 3 -4.03 -7.47 16.25
C THR A 3 -2.61 -7.56 15.67
N GLY A 4 -1.74 -8.38 16.28
CA GLY A 4 -0.40 -8.62 15.73
C GLY A 4 -0.41 -9.18 14.31
N THR A 5 -1.46 -9.90 13.94
CA THR A 5 -1.68 -10.44 12.59
C THR A 5 -2.00 -9.33 11.59
N ASP A 6 -2.76 -8.30 12.00
CA ASP A 6 -3.01 -7.11 11.16
C ASP A 6 -1.70 -6.36 10.87
N LEU A 7 -0.81 -6.22 11.86
CA LEU A 7 0.52 -5.61 11.67
C LEU A 7 1.41 -6.43 10.73
N LEU A 8 1.33 -7.76 10.79
CA LEU A 8 2.03 -8.68 9.89
C LEU A 8 1.51 -8.57 8.45
N HIS A 9 0.18 -8.56 8.26
CA HIS A 9 -0.43 -8.37 6.94
C HIS A 9 -0.09 -7.00 6.34
N ILE A 10 -0.11 -5.94 7.15
CA ILE A 10 0.33 -4.60 6.74
C ILE A 10 1.82 -4.60 6.37
N SER A 11 2.66 -5.29 7.14
CA SER A 11 4.10 -5.39 6.85
C SER A 11 4.39 -6.23 5.60
N LEU A 12 3.64 -7.31 5.36
CA LEU A 12 3.76 -8.13 4.15
C LEU A 12 3.26 -7.40 2.90
N ALA A 13 2.17 -6.65 3.02
CA ALA A 13 1.70 -5.77 1.95
C ALA A 13 2.76 -4.71 1.61
N ARG A 14 3.45 -4.15 2.62
CA ARG A 14 4.55 -3.19 2.43
C ARG A 14 5.74 -3.77 1.66
N VAL A 15 6.13 -5.02 1.92
CA VAL A 15 7.30 -5.64 1.27
C VAL A 15 7.00 -6.09 -0.16
N ASN A 16 5.74 -6.39 -0.47
CA ASN A 16 5.34 -6.92 -1.78
C ASN A 16 4.57 -5.92 -2.64
N MET A 17 4.27 -4.71 -2.18
CA MET A 17 3.72 -3.67 -3.03
C MET A 17 4.83 -3.07 -3.86
N ASP A 18 4.71 -3.13 -5.18
CA ASP A 18 5.57 -2.40 -6.08
C ASP A 18 5.03 -0.99 -6.33
N ARG A 19 5.94 -0.09 -6.72
CA ARG A 19 5.58 1.25 -7.19
C ARG A 19 4.47 1.21 -8.25
N THR A 20 4.57 0.28 -9.19
CA THR A 20 3.63 0.13 -10.29
C THR A 20 2.22 -0.23 -9.81
N ASP A 21 2.09 -1.02 -8.75
CA ASP A 21 0.78 -1.34 -8.17
C ASP A 21 0.14 -0.09 -7.55
N LEU A 22 0.93 0.71 -6.83
CA LEU A 22 0.45 1.97 -6.24
C LEU A 22 0.09 3.02 -7.31
N GLU A 23 0.85 3.09 -8.41
CA GLU A 23 0.54 3.95 -9.56
C GLU A 23 -0.71 3.48 -10.29
N THR A 24 -0.91 2.17 -10.43
CA THR A 24 -2.07 1.58 -11.11
C THR A 24 -3.34 1.73 -10.29
N ALA A 25 -3.26 1.54 -8.98
CA ALA A 25 -4.35 1.79 -8.04
C ALA A 25 -4.67 3.29 -7.90
N GLY A 26 -3.81 4.19 -8.39
CA GLY A 26 -4.00 5.64 -8.25
C GLY A 26 -3.70 6.17 -6.84
N VAL A 27 -2.96 5.39 -6.04
CA VAL A 27 -2.47 5.81 -4.72
C VAL A 27 -1.37 6.86 -4.86
N ILE A 28 -0.53 6.73 -5.88
CA ILE A 28 0.51 7.70 -6.22
C ILE A 28 0.43 8.09 -7.69
N ASP A 29 0.86 9.31 -8.00
CA ASP A 29 0.93 9.81 -9.38
C ASP A 29 2.07 9.15 -10.16
N ARG A 30 2.00 9.13 -11.49
CA ARG A 30 3.12 8.67 -12.32
C ARG A 30 4.21 9.75 -12.45
N GLY A 31 5.44 9.31 -12.68
CA GLY A 31 6.59 10.20 -12.88
C GLY A 31 7.15 10.78 -11.58
N GLN A 32 7.78 11.96 -11.64
CA GLN A 32 8.60 12.50 -10.54
C GLN A 32 7.83 12.75 -9.23
N ALA A 33 6.54 13.06 -9.31
CA ALA A 33 5.67 13.18 -8.14
C ALA A 33 5.44 11.82 -7.46
N GLY A 34 5.27 10.76 -8.26
CA GLY A 34 5.25 9.36 -7.83
C GLY A 34 6.54 8.91 -7.18
N ASP A 35 7.70 9.28 -7.73
CA ASP A 35 9.01 8.91 -7.18
C ASP A 35 9.17 9.38 -5.72
N LYS A 36 8.74 10.62 -5.45
CA LYS A 36 8.78 11.19 -4.09
C LYS A 36 7.77 10.51 -3.17
N ALA A 37 6.57 10.25 -3.67
CA ALA A 37 5.52 9.55 -2.92
C ALA A 37 5.96 8.11 -2.58
N TRP A 38 6.59 7.41 -3.52
CA TRP A 38 7.18 6.08 -3.36
C TRP A 38 8.32 6.08 -2.34
N SER A 39 9.25 7.04 -2.42
CA SER A 39 10.30 7.21 -1.41
C SER A 39 9.71 7.46 -0.01
N ASN A 40 8.65 8.27 0.09
CA ASN A 40 7.98 8.53 1.37
C ASN A 40 7.25 7.30 1.89
N PHE A 41 6.59 6.52 1.01
CA PHE A 41 5.96 5.25 1.37
C PHE A 41 6.98 4.24 1.92
N GLY A 42 8.14 4.11 1.27
CA GLY A 42 9.22 3.24 1.73
C GLY A 42 9.88 3.72 3.02
N ARG A 43 10.02 5.03 3.22
CA ARG A 43 10.72 5.62 4.38
C ARG A 43 9.84 5.78 5.62
N ASP A 44 8.60 6.24 5.45
CA ASP A 44 7.69 6.63 6.54
C ASP A 44 6.23 6.42 6.11
N MET A 45 5.82 5.14 6.13
CA MET A 45 4.53 4.69 5.63
C MET A 45 3.37 5.25 6.46
N ASP A 46 3.52 5.36 7.77
CA ASP A 46 2.47 5.89 8.67
C ASP A 46 2.14 7.34 8.32
N THR A 47 3.17 8.18 8.16
CA THR A 47 3.00 9.57 7.75
C THR A 47 2.42 9.65 6.34
N PHE A 48 2.82 8.76 5.44
CA PHE A 48 2.27 8.69 4.08
C PHE A 48 0.76 8.40 4.09
N ILE A 49 0.31 7.39 4.84
CA ILE A 49 -1.10 7.00 4.99
C ILE A 49 -1.92 8.14 5.60
N LEU A 50 -1.39 8.80 6.64
CA LEU A 50 -2.06 9.93 7.30
C LEU A 50 -2.25 11.13 6.38
N LYS A 51 -1.27 11.40 5.49
CA LYS A 51 -1.30 12.53 4.55
C LYS A 51 -2.06 12.24 3.25
N LEU A 52 -2.41 10.98 2.98
CA LEU A 52 -3.16 10.62 1.78
C LEU A 52 -4.58 11.23 1.82
N PRO A 53 -5.07 11.82 0.71
CA PRO A 53 -6.48 12.19 0.58
C PRO A 53 -7.39 10.96 0.70
N ASP A 54 -8.65 11.13 1.14
CA ASP A 54 -9.59 10.03 1.36
C ASP A 54 -9.77 9.12 0.14
N GLY A 55 -9.84 9.68 -1.07
CA GLY A 55 -9.94 8.90 -2.31
C GLY A 55 -8.71 8.02 -2.56
N ARG A 56 -7.50 8.50 -2.22
CA ARG A 56 -6.27 7.71 -2.38
C ARG A 56 -6.07 6.73 -1.22
N ARG A 57 -6.61 7.02 -0.03
CA ARG A 57 -6.67 6.06 1.08
C ARG A 57 -7.55 4.86 0.76
N ALA A 58 -8.71 5.09 0.16
CA ALA A 58 -9.59 4.02 -0.30
C ALA A 58 -8.89 3.14 -1.35
N ALA A 59 -8.24 3.74 -2.34
CA ALA A 59 -7.45 3.03 -3.34
C ALA A 59 -6.30 2.21 -2.73
N LEU A 60 -5.63 2.74 -1.70
CA LEU A 60 -4.58 2.01 -1.00
C LEU A 60 -5.15 0.81 -0.22
N ALA A 61 -6.29 0.99 0.44
CA ALA A 61 -6.95 -0.10 1.15
C ALA A 61 -7.37 -1.23 0.18
N GLU A 62 -7.93 -0.89 -0.98
CA GLU A 62 -8.27 -1.85 -2.04
C GLU A 62 -7.01 -2.56 -2.55
N ALA A 63 -5.94 -1.83 -2.84
CA ALA A 63 -4.69 -2.42 -3.31
C ALA A 63 -4.05 -3.37 -2.27
N ILE A 64 -4.11 -3.02 -0.98
CA ILE A 64 -3.65 -3.90 0.12
C ILE A 64 -4.52 -5.16 0.18
N GLN A 65 -5.84 -5.02 0.04
CA GLN A 65 -6.78 -6.13 0.08
C GLN A 65 -6.61 -7.08 -1.12
N GLU A 66 -6.42 -6.53 -2.33
CA GLU A 66 -6.09 -7.31 -3.52
C GLU A 66 -4.77 -8.05 -3.35
N GLN A 67 -3.74 -7.39 -2.84
CA GLN A 67 -2.43 -8.02 -2.64
C GLN A 67 -2.48 -9.11 -1.57
N ALA A 68 -3.18 -8.87 -0.46
CA ALA A 68 -3.43 -9.87 0.57
C ALA A 68 -4.20 -11.07 0.01
N SER A 69 -5.15 -10.84 -0.90
CA SER A 69 -5.91 -11.91 -1.57
C SER A 69 -5.03 -12.71 -2.54
N ARG A 70 -4.14 -12.06 -3.29
CA ARG A 70 -3.15 -12.72 -4.17
C ARG A 70 -2.18 -13.59 -3.38
N GLN A 71 -1.74 -13.13 -2.22
CA GLN A 71 -0.85 -13.90 -1.32
C GLN A 71 -1.60 -15.05 -0.63
N SER A 72 -2.86 -14.84 -0.25
CA SER A 72 -3.73 -15.89 0.30
C SER A 72 -4.14 -16.94 -0.74
N GLY A 73 -4.04 -16.61 -2.03
CA GLY A 73 -4.23 -17.53 -3.17
C GLY A 73 -3.11 -18.57 -3.33
N VAL A 74 -2.07 -18.56 -2.50
CA VAL A 74 -1.12 -19.68 -2.36
C VAL A 74 -1.57 -20.59 -1.21
N ALA A 75 -2.80 -21.10 -1.29
CA ALA A 75 -3.28 -22.34 -0.66
C ALA A 75 -4.81 -22.45 -0.76
N HIS A 76 -5.33 -22.93 -1.89
CA HIS A 76 -6.15 -24.16 -1.92
C HIS A 76 -6.30 -24.65 -3.36
#